data_AF-A0A9E3ATW2-F1
#
_entry.id   AF-A0A9E3ATW2-F1
#
_cell.length_a   1.000
_cell.length_b   1.000
_cell.length_c   1.000
_cell.angle_alpha   90.00
_cell.angle_beta   90.00
_cell.angle_gamma   90.00
#
_symmetry.space_group_name_H-M   'P 1'
#
loop_
_entity.id
_entity.type
_entity.pdbx_description
1 polymer ?
#
loop_
_entity_poly.entity_id
_entity_poly.type
_entity_poly.pdbx_seq_one_letter_code
_entity_poly.pdbx_strand_id
1 'polypeptide(L)' 'AVVPVCCPLSVEFAADEPAAGATLYSSPLFETAAPQYAWLNGVQAVAKGRIIEDGWLVYEVYEVR' A
#
# COMPACT_ATOMS: atom_id res chain seq x y z
N ALA A 1 -16.02 0.49 -5.46
CA ALA A 1 -16.15 1.50 -4.39
C ALA A 1 -14.74 1.91 -3.99
N VAL A 2 -14.39 3.19 -4.13
CA VAL A 2 -13.11 3.71 -3.66
C VAL A 2 -13.30 4.03 -2.18
N VAL A 3 -12.68 3.25 -1.31
CA VAL A 3 -12.72 3.46 0.15
C VAL A 3 -11.49 4.31 0.50
N PRO A 4 -11.63 5.48 1.14
CA PRO A 4 -10.48 6.27 1.56
C PRO A 4 -9.86 5.59 2.78
N VAL A 5 -8.58 5.23 2.70
CA VAL A 5 -7.87 4.53 3.77
C VAL A 5 -7.03 5.53 4.56
N CYS A 6 -7.51 5.97 5.72
CA CYS A 6 -6.68 6.47 6.81
C CYS A 6 -6.30 5.27 7.72
N CYS A 7 -5.01 4.92 7.79
CA CYS A 7 -4.26 4.19 8.85
C CYS A 7 -4.95 3.15 9.77
N PRO A 8 -4.36 1.97 10.12
CA PRO A 8 -3.34 1.16 9.47
C PRO A 8 -4.01 0.02 8.68
N LEU A 9 -3.47 -0.34 7.52
CA LEU A 9 -4.09 -1.37 6.68
C LEU A 9 -3.76 -2.77 7.23
N SER A 10 -4.62 -3.32 8.08
CA SER A 10 -4.80 -4.77 8.14
C SER A 10 -5.47 -5.17 6.81
N VAL A 11 -4.69 -5.73 5.89
CA VAL A 11 -5.27 -6.36 4.69
C VAL A 11 -5.87 -7.68 5.14
N GLU A 12 -7.17 -7.71 5.38
CA GLU A 12 -7.89 -8.96 5.62
C GLU A 12 -8.22 -9.60 4.27
N PHE A 13 -7.55 -10.71 3.97
CA PHE A 13 -7.86 -11.52 2.80
C PHE A 13 -9.10 -12.37 3.12
N ALA A 14 -10.13 -12.28 2.27
CA ALA A 14 -11.36 -13.03 2.47
C ALA A 14 -11.14 -14.52 2.15
N ALA A 15 -10.85 -15.32 3.19
CA ALA A 15 -10.92 -16.79 3.35
C ALA A 15 -10.30 -17.73 2.30
N ASP A 16 -10.07 -17.28 1.07
CA ASP A 16 -9.23 -17.92 0.07
C ASP A 16 -7.89 -17.19 0.15
N GLU A 17 -6.88 -17.85 0.72
CA GLU A 17 -5.53 -17.30 0.85
C GLU A 17 -5.11 -16.79 -0.53
N PRO A 18 -4.70 -15.51 -0.63
CA PRO A 18 -4.40 -14.93 -1.92
C PRO A 18 -3.19 -15.69 -2.49
N ALA A 19 -3.42 -16.40 -3.59
CA ALA A 19 -2.39 -17.27 -4.16
C ALA A 19 -1.10 -16.49 -4.43
N ALA A 20 0.05 -17.14 -4.16
CA ALA A 20 1.34 -16.61 -4.56
C ALA A 20 1.29 -16.13 -6.02
N GLY A 21 1.65 -14.86 -6.25
CA GLY A 21 1.51 -14.20 -7.54
C GLY A 21 0.31 -13.25 -7.69
N ALA A 22 -0.61 -13.19 -6.72
CA ALA A 22 -1.70 -12.20 -6.72
C ALA A 22 -1.15 -10.77 -6.77
N THR A 23 -1.82 -9.90 -7.54
CA THR A 23 -1.48 -8.47 -7.66
C THR A 23 -2.48 -7.64 -6.89
N LEU A 24 -1.99 -6.69 -6.10
CA LEU A 24 -2.78 -5.73 -5.33
C LEU A 24 -2.47 -4.31 -5.77
N TYR A 25 -3.46 -3.43 -5.69
CA TYR A 25 -3.29 -2.00 -5.91
C TYR A 25 -3.79 -1.24 -4.69
N SER A 26 -3.06 -0.21 -4.27
CA SER A 26 -3.46 0.64 -3.15
C SER A 26 -3.04 2.10 -3.37
N SER A 27 -3.65 3.01 -2.61
CA SER A 27 -3.34 4.44 -2.60
C SER A 27 -2.95 4.84 -1.18
N PRO A 28 -1.66 4.73 -0.79
CA PRO A 28 -1.24 5.00 0.58
C PRO A 28 -1.33 6.49 0.92
N LEU A 29 -1.72 6.76 2.17
CA LEU A 29 -1.62 8.06 2.81
C LEU A 29 -0.41 8.05 3.75
N PHE A 30 0.41 9.09 3.69
CA PHE A 30 1.56 9.24 4.58
C PHE A 30 1.30 10.31 5.63
N GLU A 31 1.77 10.04 6.85
CA GLU A 31 1.81 11.00 7.94
C GLU A 31 3.14 10.85 8.67
N THR A 32 3.97 11.90 8.68
CA THR A 32 5.26 11.89 9.36
C THR A 32 5.65 13.27 9.86
N ALA A 33 6.27 13.31 11.05
CA ALA A 33 6.85 14.52 11.63
C ALA A 33 8.37 14.65 11.36
N ALA A 34 9.00 13.63 10.74
CA ALA A 34 10.43 13.63 10.46
C ALA A 34 10.76 14.61 9.30
N PRO A 35 11.59 15.66 9.52
CA PRO A 35 11.81 16.71 8.52
C PRO A 35 12.29 16.19 7.16
N GLN A 36 13.15 15.16 7.15
CA GLN A 36 13.69 14.55 5.93
C GLN A 36 12.63 13.83 5.07
N TYR A 37 11.46 13.53 5.64
CA TYR A 37 10.35 12.85 4.97
C TYR A 37 9.10 13.72 4.89
N ALA A 38 9.17 14.99 5.29
CA ALA A 38 8.01 15.89 5.33
C ALA A 38 7.31 16.05 3.96
N TRP A 39 8.05 15.86 2.87
CA TRP A 39 7.51 15.88 1.51
C TRP A 39 6.44 14.79 1.28
N LEU A 40 6.51 13.64 1.97
CA LEU A 40 5.55 12.56 1.83
C LEU A 40 4.13 12.96 2.25
N ASN A 41 3.99 13.89 3.20
CA ASN A 41 2.68 14.36 3.67
C ASN A 41 1.89 15.13 2.59
N GLY A 42 2.57 15.60 1.54
CA GLY A 42 1.98 16.45 0.50
C GLY A 42 1.76 15.75 -0.85
N VAL A 43 2.16 14.48 -0.99
CA VAL A 43 2.09 13.76 -2.27
C VAL A 43 0.95 12.74 -2.30
N GLN A 44 0.26 12.65 -3.43
CA GLN A 44 -0.58 11.49 -3.72
C GLN A 44 0.31 10.35 -4.22
N ALA A 45 0.18 9.18 -3.59
CA ALA A 45 0.89 7.99 -4.03
C ALA A 45 -0.06 6.88 -4.49
N VAL A 46 0.48 6.01 -5.34
CA VAL A 46 -0.12 4.75 -5.74
C VAL A 46 0.89 3.64 -5.56
N ALA A 47 0.43 2.44 -5.22
CA ALA A 47 1.30 1.29 -5.04
C ALA A 47 0.77 0.07 -5.78
N LYS A 48 1.69 -0.72 -6.33
CA LYS A 48 1.44 -2.03 -6.92
C LYS A 48 2.11 -3.08 -6.06
N GLY A 49 1.30 -3.93 -5.44
CA GLY A 49 1.70 -5.03 -4.59
C GLY A 49 1.73 -6.35 -5.33
N ARG A 50 2.67 -7.23 -4.98
CA ARG A 50 2.64 -8.63 -5.39
C ARG A 50 2.87 -9.52 -4.17
N ILE A 51 2.05 -10.56 -4.05
CA ILE A 51 2.28 -11.60 -3.05
C ILE A 51 3.35 -12.54 -3.59
N ILE A 52 4.43 -12.66 -2.84
CA ILE A 52 5.54 -13.57 -3.12
C ILE A 52 5.38 -14.84 -2.28
N GLU A 53 6.36 -15.74 -2.36
CA GLU A 53 6.39 -16.96 -1.54
C GLU A 53 6.30 -16.62 -0.04
N ASP A 54 5.79 -17.59 0.74
CA ASP A 54 5.59 -17.47 2.19
C ASP A 54 4.61 -16.36 2.64
N GLY A 55 3.76 -15.87 1.73
CA GLY A 55 2.69 -14.92 2.05
C GLY A 55 3.17 -13.47 2.24
N TRP A 56 4.44 -13.18 1.93
CA TRP A 56 4.94 -11.81 1.97
C TRP A 56 4.33 -10.97 0.84
N LEU A 57 4.08 -9.70 1.14
CA LEU A 57 3.57 -8.72 0.19
C LEU A 57 4.62 -7.64 -0.06
N VAL A 58 5.06 -7.52 -1.31
CA VAL A 58 6.04 -6.51 -1.73
C VAL A 58 5.33 -5.45 -2.56
N TYR A 59 5.49 -4.17 -2.19
CA TYR A 59 4.94 -3.03 -2.91
C TYR A 59 6.01 -2.23 -3.62
N GLU A 60 5.75 -1.89 -4.88
CA GLU A 60 6.38 -0.77 -5.57
C GLU A 60 5.47 0.46 -5.38
N VAL A 61 6.01 1.55 -4.82
CA VAL A 61 5.25 2.77 -4.51
C VAL A 61 5.75 3.92 -5.36
N TYR A 62 4.82 4.68 -5.94
CA TYR A 62 5.09 5.78 -6.85
C TYR A 62 4.33 7.05 -6.43
N GLU A 63 4.98 8.19 -6.57
CA GLU A 63 4.33 9.50 -6.52
C GLU A 63 3.57 9.75 -7.84
N VAL A 64 2.35 10.27 -7.75
CA VAL A 64 1.59 10.73 -8.91
C VAL A 64 2.11 12.10 -9.36
N ARG A 65 2.42 12.22 -10.64
CA ARG A 65 2.91 13.46 -11.29
C ARG A 65 1.97 13.90 -12.39
#